data_AF-A0A2J4P1G3-F1
#
_entry.id   AF-A0A2J4P1G3-F1
#
_cell.length_a   1.000
_cell.length_b   1.000
_cell.length_c   1.000
_cell.angle_alpha   90.00
_cell.angle_beta   90.00
_cell.angle_gamma   90.00
#
_symmetry.space_group_name_H-M   'P 1'
#
loop_
_entity.id
_entity.type
_entity.pdbx_description
1 polymer ?
#
loop_
_entity_poly.entity_id
_entity_poly.type
_entity_poly.pdbx_seq_one_letter_code
_entity_poly.pdbx_strand_id
1 'polypeptide(L)'
;MKHGNVLCQSCSVKCQILPEQEFSASQCLNPKVCIWPGVNVFFEAGVRSLINSISIITSSEGFVFVDFSWRNIHFFMNDEWVEYLASTNMKVILLADVKMAALANYYKQNEKSVTEVLYLSEGLGATLINFRKVFIGLPLFRRSGRALTKKERQVLY
;
A
#
# COMPACT_ATOMS: atom_id res chain seq x y z
N MET A 1 4.67 14.29 -11.93
CA MET A 1 4.48 13.05 -12.71
C MET A 1 2.98 12.72 -12.76
N LYS A 2 2.46 12.01 -13.76
CA LYS A 2 1.12 11.41 -13.61
C LYS A 2 1.26 10.20 -12.69
N HIS A 3 0.67 10.26 -11.50
CA HIS A 3 0.75 9.21 -10.46
C HIS A 3 0.10 7.88 -10.84
N GLY A 4 -0.52 7.77 -12.03
CA GLY A 4 -1.19 6.55 -12.47
C GLY A 4 -2.52 6.30 -11.74
N ASN A 5 -3.21 5.24 -12.12
CA ASN A 5 -4.55 4.97 -11.64
C ASN A 5 -4.52 4.17 -10.33
N VAL A 6 -5.50 4.43 -9.46
CA VAL A 6 -5.77 3.60 -8.28
C VAL A 6 -7.08 2.86 -8.53
N LEU A 7 -6.97 1.54 -8.77
CA LEU A 7 -8.09 0.69 -9.15
C LEU A 7 -8.43 -0.29 -8.03
N CYS A 8 -9.73 -0.44 -7.75
CA CYS A 8 -10.22 -1.43 -6.79
C CYS A 8 -9.98 -2.85 -7.31
N GLN A 9 -9.36 -3.69 -6.50
CA GLN A 9 -9.06 -5.10 -6.78
C GLN A 9 -10.14 -6.06 -6.27
N SER A 10 -11.09 -5.55 -5.48
CA SER A 10 -12.15 -6.36 -4.85
C SER A 10 -13.42 -6.47 -5.70
N CYS A 11 -13.56 -5.65 -6.75
CA CYS A 11 -14.71 -5.71 -7.66
C CYS A 11 -14.29 -6.22 -9.04
N SER A 12 -15.20 -6.89 -9.74
CA SER A 12 -14.95 -7.45 -11.08
C SER A 12 -14.66 -6.40 -12.15
N VAL A 13 -15.23 -5.20 -11.99
CA VAL A 13 -15.10 -4.09 -12.95
C VAL A 13 -13.87 -3.21 -12.74
N LYS A 14 -13.05 -3.50 -11.71
CA LYS A 14 -11.87 -2.70 -11.32
C LYS A 14 -12.13 -1.19 -11.27
N CYS A 15 -13.18 -0.77 -10.56
CA CYS A 15 -13.60 0.63 -10.53
C CYS A 15 -12.47 1.57 -10.10
N GLN A 16 -12.38 2.72 -10.76
CA GLN A 16 -11.33 3.69 -10.53
C GLN A 16 -11.64 4.59 -9.33
N ILE A 17 -10.69 4.67 -8.40
CA ILE A 17 -10.76 5.54 -7.22
C ILE A 17 -10.03 6.86 -7.48
N LEU A 18 -8.87 6.79 -8.13
CA LEU A 18 -8.07 7.95 -8.55
C LEU A 18 -7.57 7.78 -9.99
N PRO A 19 -7.33 8.86 -10.74
CA PRO A 19 -7.33 10.27 -10.30
C PRO A 19 -8.72 10.89 -10.11
N GLU A 20 -9.69 10.48 -10.93
CA GLU A 20 -11.08 10.87 -10.79
C GLU A 20 -11.89 9.64 -10.36
N GLN A 21 -12.65 9.78 -9.29
CA GLN A 21 -13.51 8.71 -8.82
C GLN A 21 -14.65 8.51 -9.82
N GLU A 22 -14.69 7.34 -10.45
CA GLU A 22 -15.79 6.98 -11.33
C GLU A 22 -17.09 6.80 -10.52
N PHE A 23 -18.24 7.03 -11.17
CA PHE A 23 -19.54 6.71 -10.58
C PHE A 23 -19.64 5.24 -10.15
N SER A 24 -18.99 4.33 -10.87
CA SER A 24 -18.88 2.90 -10.50
C SER A 24 -18.21 2.69 -9.12
N ALA A 25 -17.28 3.57 -8.73
CA ALA A 25 -16.58 3.50 -7.46
C ALA A 25 -17.39 4.07 -6.29
N SER A 26 -18.36 4.95 -6.53
CA SER A 26 -19.30 5.41 -5.49
C SER A 26 -20.37 4.36 -5.18
N GLN A 27 -20.69 3.50 -6.14
CA GLN A 27 -21.63 2.38 -5.97
C GLN A 27 -20.98 1.05 -5.56
N CYS A 28 -19.65 1.02 -5.42
CA CYS A 28 -18.93 -0.21 -5.08
C CYS A 28 -19.19 -0.60 -3.61
N LEU A 29 -19.90 -1.70 -3.41
CA LEU A 29 -20.21 -2.26 -2.09
C LEU A 29 -19.10 -3.19 -1.55
N ASN A 30 -18.11 -3.54 -2.39
CA ASN A 30 -17.00 -4.38 -1.97
C ASN A 30 -16.02 -3.57 -1.10
N PRO A 31 -15.35 -4.20 -0.12
CA PRO A 31 -14.26 -3.58 0.61
C PRO A 31 -13.22 -3.03 -0.37
N LYS A 32 -12.91 -1.74 -0.29
CA LYS A 32 -11.97 -1.10 -1.23
C LYS A 32 -10.55 -1.59 -0.92
N VAL A 33 -9.98 -2.39 -1.81
CA VAL A 33 -8.59 -2.81 -1.72
C VAL A 33 -7.92 -2.49 -3.04
N CYS A 34 -6.85 -1.71 -3.00
CA CYS A 34 -6.14 -1.23 -4.17
C CYS A 34 -4.68 -1.61 -4.13
N ILE A 35 -4.06 -1.61 -5.30
CA ILE A 35 -2.63 -1.82 -5.47
C ILE A 35 -2.08 -0.66 -6.29
N TRP A 36 -0.98 -0.08 -5.83
CA TRP A 36 -0.33 1.02 -6.50
C TRP A 36 1.20 0.84 -6.47
N PRO A 37 1.96 1.19 -7.53
CA PRO A 37 1.52 1.76 -8.81
C PRO A 37 0.92 0.73 -9.79
N GLY A 38 0.77 -0.54 -9.39
CA GLY A 38 0.08 -1.55 -10.21
C GLY A 38 0.88 -2.06 -11.41
N VAL A 39 2.19 -1.81 -11.46
CA VAL A 39 3.05 -2.19 -12.60
C VAL A 39 3.49 -3.67 -12.59
N ASN A 40 3.32 -4.36 -11.45
CA ASN A 40 3.77 -5.74 -11.27
C ASN A 40 2.59 -6.71 -11.24
N VAL A 41 2.37 -7.41 -12.36
CA VAL A 41 1.25 -8.35 -12.55
C VAL A 41 1.27 -9.54 -11.58
N PHE A 42 2.44 -10.02 -11.19
CA PHE A 42 2.57 -11.13 -10.23
C PHE A 42 2.24 -10.66 -8.82
N PHE A 43 2.67 -9.45 -8.48
CA PHE A 43 2.33 -8.82 -7.22
C PHE A 43 0.82 -8.58 -7.11
N GLU A 44 0.20 -8.06 -8.16
CA GLU A 44 -1.26 -7.91 -8.26
C GLU A 44 -1.98 -9.26 -8.06
N ALA A 45 -1.56 -10.30 -8.79
CA ALA A 45 -2.15 -11.63 -8.68
C ALA A 45 -2.03 -12.21 -7.25
N GLY A 46 -0.89 -12.02 -6.60
CA GLY A 46 -0.65 -12.48 -5.22
C GLY A 46 -1.56 -11.79 -4.20
N VAL A 47 -1.65 -10.46 -4.26
CA VAL A 47 -2.56 -9.69 -3.37
C VAL A 47 -4.01 -10.02 -3.66
N ARG A 48 -4.42 -10.20 -4.92
CA ARG A 48 -5.79 -10.61 -5.26
C ARG A 48 -6.13 -11.99 -4.72
N SER A 49 -5.20 -12.95 -4.83
CA SER A 49 -5.36 -14.28 -4.22
C SER A 49 -5.52 -14.19 -2.69
N LEU A 50 -4.80 -13.27 -2.05
CA LEU A 50 -4.92 -13.01 -0.62
C LEU A 50 -6.29 -12.45 -0.24
N ILE A 51 -6.76 -11.41 -0.96
CA ILE A 51 -8.08 -10.80 -0.75
C ILE A 51 -9.16 -11.87 -0.84
N ASN A 52 -9.12 -12.70 -1.89
CA ASN A 52 -10.08 -13.78 -2.10
C ASN A 52 -10.04 -14.85 -0.99
N SER A 53 -8.92 -14.98 -0.26
CA SER A 53 -8.76 -15.94 0.84
C SER A 53 -9.27 -15.43 2.19
N ILE A 54 -9.68 -14.16 2.28
CA ILE A 54 -10.04 -13.50 3.53
C ILE A 54 -11.54 -13.29 3.57
N SER A 55 -12.19 -13.89 4.56
CA SER A 55 -13.65 -13.81 4.75
C SER A 55 -14.12 -12.52 5.40
N ILE A 56 -13.24 -11.81 6.13
CA ILE A 56 -13.59 -10.62 6.91
C ILE A 56 -12.53 -9.55 6.71
N ILE A 57 -12.98 -8.37 6.27
CA ILE A 57 -12.17 -7.16 6.20
C ILE A 57 -12.79 -6.15 7.18
N THR A 58 -12.07 -5.77 8.22
CA THR A 58 -12.63 -4.97 9.33
C THR A 58 -12.54 -3.46 9.09
N SER A 59 -11.76 -3.00 8.11
CA SER A 59 -11.60 -1.58 7.80
C SER A 59 -12.64 -1.10 6.80
N SER A 60 -13.53 -0.20 7.23
CA SER A 60 -14.50 0.48 6.35
C SER A 60 -13.82 1.44 5.36
N GLU A 61 -12.70 2.04 5.76
CA GLU A 61 -11.89 2.96 4.93
C GLU A 61 -11.25 2.25 3.73
N GLY A 62 -11.04 0.93 3.80
CA GLY A 62 -10.29 0.18 2.79
C GLY A 62 -8.76 0.36 2.88
N PHE A 63 -8.05 -0.24 1.92
CA PHE A 63 -6.58 -0.35 1.91
C PHE A 63 -5.98 -0.03 0.53
N VAL A 64 -4.86 0.69 0.53
CA VAL A 64 -3.98 0.82 -0.64
C VAL A 64 -2.65 0.13 -0.32
N PHE A 65 -2.40 -0.99 -0.97
CA PHE A 65 -1.12 -1.69 -0.89
C PHE A 65 -0.15 -1.09 -1.90
N VAL A 66 0.95 -0.55 -1.39
CA VAL A 66 1.98 0.10 -2.20
C VAL A 66 3.14 -0.88 -2.41
N ASP A 67 3.46 -1.19 -3.67
CA ASP A 67 4.68 -1.91 -4.05
C ASP A 67 5.89 -0.99 -3.84
N PHE A 68 6.32 -0.88 -2.58
CA PHE A 68 7.37 0.01 -2.08
C PHE A 68 8.75 -0.65 -2.23
N SER A 69 9.03 -1.11 -3.46
CA SER A 69 10.29 -1.78 -3.79
C SER A 69 11.26 -0.83 -4.48
N TRP A 70 12.56 -1.17 -4.41
CA TRP A 70 13.63 -0.39 -5.04
C TRP A 70 13.42 -0.23 -6.54
N ARG A 71 12.80 -1.22 -7.20
CA ARG A 71 12.47 -1.16 -8.64
C ARG A 71 11.49 -0.03 -8.97
N ASN A 72 10.65 0.35 -8.01
CA ASN A 72 9.66 1.41 -8.14
C ASN A 72 10.14 2.73 -7.52
N ILE A 73 11.43 2.89 -7.19
CA ILE A 73 11.92 4.07 -6.48
C ILE A 73 11.57 5.40 -7.15
N HIS A 74 11.46 5.43 -8.48
CA HIS A 74 11.08 6.61 -9.25
C HIS A 74 9.71 7.20 -8.89
N PHE A 75 8.79 6.39 -8.34
CA PHE A 75 7.51 6.85 -7.82
C PHE A 75 7.62 7.58 -6.46
N PHE A 76 8.73 7.38 -5.75
CA PHE A 76 8.93 7.85 -4.37
C PHE A 76 10.01 8.94 -4.27
N MET A 77 10.34 9.58 -5.41
CA MET A 77 11.33 10.67 -5.50
C MET A 77 10.75 12.05 -5.15
N ASN A 78 9.52 12.11 -4.64
CA ASN A 78 8.93 13.30 -4.02
C ASN A 78 7.82 12.86 -3.05
N ASP A 79 7.17 13.81 -2.37
CA ASP A 79 6.06 13.50 -1.45
C ASP A 79 4.67 13.52 -2.14
N GLU A 80 4.59 13.86 -3.43
CA GLU A 80 3.30 13.97 -4.14
C GLU A 80 2.56 12.63 -4.21
N TRP A 81 3.27 11.50 -4.25
CA TRP A 81 2.63 10.18 -4.28
C TRP A 81 1.85 9.89 -3.00
N VAL A 82 2.36 10.29 -1.83
CA VAL A 82 1.71 10.00 -0.56
C VAL A 82 0.53 10.94 -0.34
N GLU A 83 0.64 12.20 -0.79
CA GLU A 83 -0.48 13.15 -0.83
C GLU A 83 -1.58 12.65 -1.77
N TYR A 84 -1.21 12.17 -2.96
CA TYR A 84 -2.13 11.59 -3.94
C TYR A 84 -2.89 10.41 -3.35
N LEU A 85 -2.21 9.44 -2.73
CA LEU A 85 -2.87 8.29 -2.11
C LEU A 85 -3.67 8.67 -0.85
N ALA A 86 -3.22 9.65 -0.07
CA ALA A 86 -3.95 10.13 1.11
C ALA A 86 -5.33 10.72 0.75
N SER A 87 -5.49 11.30 -0.45
CA SER A 87 -6.77 11.82 -0.94
C SER A 87 -7.88 10.76 -1.03
N THR A 88 -7.53 9.47 -1.07
CA THR A 88 -8.51 8.37 -1.05
C THR A 88 -9.19 8.16 0.31
N ASN A 89 -8.63 8.72 1.39
CA ASN A 89 -8.96 8.40 2.79
C ASN A 89 -8.82 6.91 3.15
N MET A 90 -8.10 6.13 2.34
CA MET A 90 -7.85 4.71 2.60
C MET A 90 -6.55 4.54 3.39
N LYS A 91 -6.42 3.39 4.07
CA LYS A 91 -5.19 3.04 4.79
C LYS A 91 -4.08 2.66 3.82
N VAL A 92 -2.97 3.40 3.83
CA VAL A 92 -1.80 3.09 3.01
C VAL A 92 -0.93 2.06 3.74
N ILE A 93 -0.61 0.96 3.07
CA ILE A 93 0.22 -0.13 3.56
C ILE A 93 1.42 -0.28 2.63
N LEU A 94 2.63 -0.02 3.13
CA LEU A 94 3.85 -0.12 2.33
C LEU A 94 4.39 -1.54 2.35
N LEU A 95 4.76 -2.07 1.19
CA LEU A 95 5.35 -3.39 1.05
C LEU A 95 6.81 -3.22 0.64
N ALA A 96 7.67 -3.18 1.65
CA ALA A 96 9.05 -2.77 1.50
C ALA A 96 9.97 -3.96 1.30
N ASP A 97 10.84 -3.87 0.30
CA ASP A 97 12.05 -4.69 0.29
C ASP A 97 13.09 -4.15 1.29
N VAL A 98 14.16 -4.92 1.51
CA VAL A 98 15.22 -4.55 2.47
C VAL A 98 15.86 -3.20 2.14
N LYS A 99 16.01 -2.87 0.84
CA LYS A 99 16.67 -1.64 0.39
C LYS A 99 15.81 -0.42 0.69
N MET A 100 14.49 -0.56 0.60
CA MET A 100 13.53 0.51 0.83
C MET A 100 13.06 0.63 2.28
N ALA A 101 13.42 -0.31 3.15
CA ALA A 101 12.97 -0.38 4.53
C ALA A 101 13.16 0.93 5.32
N ALA A 102 14.31 1.61 5.16
CA ALA A 102 14.58 2.84 5.89
C ALA A 102 13.67 4.01 5.45
N LEU A 103 13.40 4.10 4.15
CA LEU A 103 12.48 5.11 3.61
C LEU A 103 11.02 4.78 3.96
N ALA A 104 10.63 3.50 3.93
CA ALA A 104 9.31 3.07 4.37
C ALA A 104 9.06 3.41 5.85
N ASN A 105 10.06 3.19 6.71
CA ASN A 105 9.99 3.58 8.12
C ASN A 105 9.87 5.10 8.31
N TYR A 106 10.54 5.90 7.48
CA TYR A 106 10.38 7.35 7.49
C TYR A 106 8.91 7.72 7.24
N TYR A 107 8.32 7.21 6.16
CA TYR A 107 6.92 7.50 5.83
C TYR A 107 5.97 6.98 6.89
N LYS A 108 6.21 5.80 7.45
CA LYS A 108 5.42 5.25 8.56
C LYS A 108 5.39 6.13 9.81
N GLN A 109 6.48 6.85 10.08
CA GLN A 109 6.62 7.72 11.25
C GLN A 109 6.09 9.14 11.00
N ASN A 110 6.14 9.62 9.76
CA ASN A 110 5.87 11.02 9.43
C ASN A 110 4.53 11.23 8.70
N GLU A 111 3.98 10.21 8.03
CA GLU A 111 2.74 10.30 7.27
C GLU A 111 1.60 9.52 7.92
N LYS A 112 0.53 10.22 8.29
CA LYS A 112 -0.61 9.62 8.99
C LYS A 112 -1.38 8.60 8.14
N SER A 113 -1.44 8.81 6.83
CA SER A 113 -2.08 7.89 5.88
C SER A 113 -1.36 6.55 5.80
N VAL A 114 -0.05 6.52 6.11
CA VAL A 114 0.77 5.30 6.13
C VAL A 114 0.56 4.57 7.46
N THR A 115 -0.40 3.66 7.45
CA THR A 115 -0.81 2.93 8.64
C THR A 115 0.08 1.72 8.97
N GLU A 116 0.81 1.16 8.01
CA GLU A 116 1.68 0.01 8.29
C GLU A 116 2.75 -0.23 7.21
N VAL A 117 3.82 -0.94 7.60
CA VAL A 117 4.86 -1.43 6.68
C VAL A 117 5.01 -2.95 6.82
N LEU A 118 4.88 -3.68 5.71
CA LEU A 118 5.23 -5.10 5.64
C LEU A 118 6.58 -5.28 4.95
N TYR A 119 7.51 -5.96 5.62
CA TYR A 119 8.82 -6.26 5.07
C TYR A 119 8.79 -7.60 4.33
N LEU A 120 9.22 -7.60 3.07
CA LEU A 120 9.20 -8.79 2.22
C LEU A 120 10.41 -9.73 2.43
N SER A 121 11.32 -9.39 3.34
CA SER A 121 12.54 -10.16 3.63
C SER A 121 12.33 -11.46 4.40
N GLU A 122 11.12 -11.70 4.91
CA GLU A 122 10.81 -12.77 5.87
C GLU A 122 10.30 -14.07 5.22
N GLY A 123 10.30 -14.11 3.89
CA GLY A 123 9.74 -15.21 3.12
C GLY A 123 8.21 -15.15 3.01
N LEU A 124 7.69 -15.82 1.99
CA LEU A 124 6.28 -15.71 1.59
C LEU A 124 5.30 -16.04 2.72
N GLY A 125 5.56 -17.09 3.51
CA GLY A 125 4.66 -17.52 4.59
C GLY A 125 4.45 -16.46 5.67
N ALA A 126 5.52 -15.82 6.14
CA ALA A 126 5.44 -14.75 7.14
C ALA A 126 4.73 -13.51 6.58
N THR A 127 5.02 -13.15 5.33
CA THR A 127 4.33 -12.06 4.63
C THR A 127 2.82 -12.31 4.54
N LEU A 128 2.39 -13.50 4.13
CA LEU A 128 0.96 -13.85 4.03
C LEU A 128 0.23 -13.73 5.38
N ILE A 129 0.87 -14.15 6.48
CA ILE A 129 0.31 -14.01 7.84
C ILE A 129 0.13 -12.53 8.20
N ASN A 130 1.12 -11.69 7.92
CA ASN A 130 1.05 -10.26 8.22
C ASN A 130 -0.02 -9.56 7.35
N PHE A 131 -0.16 -9.92 6.08
CA PHE A 131 -1.26 -9.45 5.23
C PHE A 131 -2.62 -9.77 5.86
N ARG A 132 -2.84 -11.03 6.26
CA ARG A 132 -4.09 -11.42 6.91
C ARG A 132 -4.36 -10.59 8.16
N LYS A 133 -3.35 -10.40 9.01
CA LYS A 133 -3.46 -9.55 10.22
C LYS A 133 -3.87 -8.12 9.90
N VAL A 134 -3.32 -7.50 8.85
CA VAL A 134 -3.70 -6.15 8.40
C VAL A 134 -5.20 -6.09 8.07
N PHE A 135 -5.72 -7.05 7.29
CA PHE A 135 -7.12 -7.03 6.88
C PHE A 135 -8.12 -7.19 8.03
N ILE A 136 -7.76 -7.98 9.05
CA ILE A 136 -8.61 -8.19 10.24
C ILE A 136 -8.33 -7.19 11.37
N GLY A 137 -7.35 -6.29 11.21
CA GLY A 137 -7.00 -5.28 12.20
C GLY A 137 -6.21 -5.83 13.40
N LEU A 138 -5.55 -6.98 13.27
CA LEU A 138 -4.66 -7.49 14.30
C LEU A 138 -3.31 -6.75 14.28
N PRO A 139 -2.69 -6.53 15.44
CA PRO A 139 -1.39 -5.88 15.51
C PRO A 139 -0.32 -6.71 14.80
N LEU A 140 0.54 -6.03 14.04
CA LEU A 140 1.77 -6.62 13.54
C LEU A 140 2.85 -6.60 14.60
N PHE A 141 3.75 -7.58 14.53
CA PHE A 141 4.95 -7.52 15.35
C PHE A 141 5.80 -6.34 14.85
N ARG A 142 6.03 -5.35 15.71
CA ARG A 142 6.80 -4.15 15.36
C ARG A 142 8.25 -4.53 15.08
N ARG A 143 8.58 -4.68 13.80
CA ARG A 143 9.96 -4.71 13.31
C ARG A 143 10.22 -3.36 12.66
N SER A 144 10.48 -2.32 13.45
CA SER A 144 10.96 -1.07 12.83
C SER A 144 12.48 -1.14 12.79
N GLY A 145 13.03 -1.24 11.58
CA GLY A 145 14.42 -0.90 11.35
C GLY A 145 14.67 0.60 11.54
N ARG A 146 15.89 1.03 11.29
CA ARG A 146 16.23 2.45 11.24
C ARG A 146 15.35 3.17 10.21
N ALA A 147 14.78 4.32 10.57
CA ALA A 147 14.17 5.25 9.62
C ALA A 147 15.23 6.20 9.05
N LEU A 148 15.05 6.65 7.80
CA LEU A 148 15.80 7.81 7.31
C LEU A 148 15.48 9.04 8.16
N THR A 149 16.45 9.93 8.30
CA THR A 149 16.19 11.28 8.81
C THR A 149 15.61 12.17 7.71
N LYS A 150 15.00 13.31 8.08
CA LYS A 150 14.54 14.31 7.11
C LYS A 150 15.64 14.76 6.15
N LYS A 151 16.87 14.93 6.65
CA LYS A 151 18.05 15.32 5.85
C LYS A 151 18.46 14.23 4.87
N GLU A 152 18.47 12.96 5.30
CA GLU A 152 18.83 11.84 4.43
C GLU A 152 17.79 11.63 3.32
N ARG A 153 16.51 11.81 3.64
CA ARG A 153 15.46 11.79 2.62
C ARG A 153 15.65 12.90 1.59
N GLN A 154 16.01 14.12 2.01
CA GLN A 154 16.23 15.24 1.08
C GLN A 154 17.35 14.99 0.06
N VAL A 155 18.27 14.06 0.31
CA VAL A 155 19.30 13.68 -0.67
C VAL A 155 18.76 12.77 -1.78
N LEU A 156 17.61 12.11 -1.54
CA LEU A 156 16.94 11.29 -2.55
C LEU A 156 16.12 12.12 -3.56
N TYR A 157 15.92 13.42 -3.27
CA TYR A 157 15.22 14.41 -4.11
C TYR A 157 16.23 15.34 -4.76
#